data_AF-A0A3M1QPA4-F1
#
_entry.id   AF-A0A3M1QPA4-F1
#
_cell.length_a   1.000
_cell.length_b   1.000
_cell.length_c   1.000
_cell.angle_alpha   90.00
_cell.angle_beta   90.00
_cell.angle_gamma   90.00
#
_symmetry.space_group_name_H-M   'P 1'
#
loop_
_entity.id
_entity.type
_entity.pdbx_description
1 polymer ?
#
loop_
_entity_poly.entity_id
_entity_poly.type
_entity_poly.pdbx_seq_one_letter_code
_entity_poly.pdbx_strand_id
1 'polypeptide(L)'
;EDPDWQRLLTARLCVVADDLFDFLAETATEVAARIRIDEKSGTVARGALWYEEALPAEALLWGVVGVDRSRYADRAASAAELLAALADSLGRERRLQVGGKAAVGRGQVRLLLQRAGEDR
;
A
#
# COMPACT_ATOMS: atom_id res chain seq x y z
N GLU A 1 -19.92 1.06 -12.90
CA GLU A 1 -18.52 1.54 -12.83
C GLU A 1 -18.52 3.01 -13.18
N ASP A 2 -17.70 3.82 -12.51
CA ASP A 2 -17.61 5.25 -12.78
C ASP A 2 -16.73 5.49 -14.03
N PRO A 3 -17.26 5.97 -15.16
CA PRO A 3 -16.48 6.15 -16.38
C PRO A 3 -15.40 7.23 -16.27
N ASP A 4 -15.47 8.11 -15.26
CA ASP A 4 -14.55 9.23 -15.13
C ASP A 4 -13.13 8.78 -14.76
N TRP A 5 -12.97 7.74 -13.94
CA TRP A 5 -11.64 7.25 -13.57
C TRP A 5 -10.93 6.59 -14.76
N GLN A 6 -11.65 5.89 -15.65
CA GLN A 6 -11.08 5.29 -16.86
C GLN A 6 -10.56 6.37 -17.81
N ARG A 7 -11.32 7.44 -17.97
CA ARG A 7 -10.91 8.61 -18.75
C ARG A 7 -9.68 9.28 -18.14
N LEU A 8 -9.67 9.49 -16.82
CA LEU A 8 -8.53 10.10 -16.13
C LEU A 8 -7.27 9.23 -16.21
N LEU A 9 -7.40 7.92 -16.02
CA LEU A 9 -6.29 6.98 -16.15
C LEU A 9 -5.73 7.01 -17.57
N THR A 10 -6.58 6.90 -18.58
CA THR A 10 -6.14 6.94 -19.99
C THR A 10 -5.43 8.25 -20.33
N ALA A 11 -5.90 9.38 -19.78
CA ALA A 11 -5.30 10.69 -20.01
C ALA A 11 -3.99 10.93 -19.23
N ARG A 12 -3.69 10.14 -18.19
CA ARG A 12 -2.56 10.36 -17.28
C ARG A 12 -1.58 9.19 -17.19
N LEU A 13 -1.90 8.04 -17.79
CA LEU A 13 -1.01 6.90 -17.87
C LEU A 13 0.10 7.19 -18.89
N CYS A 14 1.34 7.17 -18.41
CA CYS A 14 2.53 7.30 -19.24
C CYS A 14 3.38 6.04 -19.09
N VAL A 15 3.65 5.35 -20.20
CA VAL A 15 4.61 4.24 -20.24
C VAL A 15 5.95 4.83 -20.63
N VAL A 16 6.97 4.58 -19.81
CA VAL A 16 8.33 5.10 -19.97
C VAL A 16 9.31 3.94 -20.12
N ALA A 17 10.55 4.24 -20.49
CA ALA A 17 11.64 3.27 -20.49
C ALA A 17 12.01 2.86 -19.05
N ASP A 18 12.52 1.64 -18.90
CA ASP A 18 12.82 1.03 -17.59
C ASP A 18 13.80 1.88 -16.78
N ASP A 19 14.84 2.43 -17.42
CA ASP A 19 15.84 3.30 -16.79
C ASP A 19 15.23 4.58 -16.21
N LEU A 20 14.27 5.18 -16.92
CA LEU A 20 13.52 6.33 -16.42
C LEU A 20 12.58 5.94 -15.28
N PHE A 21 11.91 4.79 -15.38
CA PHE A 21 11.04 4.31 -14.31
C PHE A 21 11.84 4.02 -13.03
N ASP A 22 12.98 3.33 -13.15
CA ASP A 22 13.88 3.03 -12.04
C ASP A 22 14.36 4.31 -11.35
N PHE A 23 14.79 5.30 -12.14
CA PHE A 23 15.18 6.61 -11.61
C PHE A 23 14.03 7.28 -10.83
N LEU A 24 12.81 7.25 -11.37
CA LEU A 24 11.64 7.82 -10.68
C LEU A 24 11.26 7.04 -9.43
N ALA A 25 11.35 5.70 -9.46
CA ALA A 25 11.04 4.85 -8.32
C ALA A 25 11.99 5.11 -7.13
N GLU A 26 13.24 5.48 -7.40
CA GLU A 26 14.24 5.81 -6.38
C GLU A 26 14.20 7.28 -5.93
N THR A 27 13.79 8.21 -6.79
CA THR A 27 13.95 9.65 -6.54
C THR A 27 12.66 10.44 -6.39
N ALA A 28 11.52 9.92 -6.86
CA ALA A 28 10.23 10.61 -6.83
C ALA A 28 9.38 10.25 -5.60
N THR A 29 9.99 9.74 -4.54
CA THR A 29 9.34 9.51 -3.25
C THR A 29 9.24 10.79 -2.44
N GLU A 30 8.29 10.85 -1.50
CA GLU A 30 8.19 12.00 -0.61
C GLU A 30 9.24 11.91 0.49
N VAL A 31 10.19 12.85 0.51
CA VAL A 31 11.18 12.97 1.60
C VAL A 31 10.84 14.19 2.46
N ALA A 32 10.40 13.94 3.69
CA ALA A 32 9.95 14.98 4.61
C ALA A 32 10.89 15.13 5.82
N ALA A 33 11.36 16.35 6.07
CA ALA A 33 12.07 16.68 7.31
C ALA A 33 11.07 16.76 8.48
N ARG A 34 11.38 16.08 9.58
CA ARG A 34 10.59 16.09 10.81
C ARG A 34 11.40 16.54 12.00
N ILE A 35 10.73 17.28 12.87
CA ILE A 35 11.31 17.77 14.12
C ILE A 35 10.44 17.39 15.30
N ARG A 36 11.06 17.34 16.49
CA ARG A 36 10.34 17.43 17.76
C ARG A 36 10.66 18.76 18.42
N ILE A 37 9.64 19.52 18.78
CA ILE A 37 9.77 20.78 19.50
C ILE A 37 9.88 20.48 21.00
N ASP A 38 10.80 21.18 21.67
CA ASP A 38 10.86 21.23 23.13
C ASP A 38 9.78 22.18 23.67
N GLU A 39 8.87 21.67 24.48
CA GLU A 39 7.68 22.42 24.93
C GLU A 39 8.01 23.65 25.78
N LYS A 40 9.18 23.68 26.45
CA LYS A 40 9.59 24.79 27.31
C LYS A 40 10.17 25.95 26.53
N SER A 41 11.06 25.65 25.57
CA SER A 41 11.77 26.66 24.79
C SER A 41 11.03 27.07 23.52
N GLY A 42 10.09 26.25 23.02
CA GLY A 42 9.44 26.45 21.72
C GLY A 42 10.39 26.24 20.53
N THR A 43 11.57 25.68 20.76
CA THR A 43 12.59 25.43 19.73
C THR A 43 12.78 23.93 19.48
N VAL A 44 13.51 23.55 18.43
CA VAL A 44 13.79 22.15 18.13
C VAL A 44 14.60 21.52 19.26
N ALA A 45 14.14 20.39 19.77
CA ALA A 45 14.88 19.64 20.78
C ALA A 45 16.20 19.10 20.19
N ARG A 46 17.27 19.13 20.99
CA ARG A 46 18.60 18.69 20.56
C ARG A 46 18.55 17.25 20.02
N GLY A 47 19.08 17.06 18.81
CA GLY A 47 19.13 15.75 18.13
C GLY A 47 17.78 15.25 17.61
N ALA A 48 16.73 16.08 17.62
CA ALA A 48 15.39 15.69 17.19
C ALA A 48 15.00 16.29 15.83
N LEU A 49 15.91 16.23 14.86
CA LEU A 49 15.66 16.47 13.44
C LEU A 49 16.00 15.19 12.69
N TRP A 50 15.09 14.71 11.84
CA TRP A 50 15.30 13.52 11.02
C TRP A 50 14.55 13.65 9.70
N TYR A 51 14.88 12.81 8.72
CA TYR A 51 14.14 12.69 7.47
C TYR A 51 13.38 11.38 7.44
N GLU A 52 12.16 11.42 6.91
CA GLU A 52 11.35 10.24 6.63
C GLU A 52 11.02 10.21 5.15
N GLU A 53 11.08 9.03 4.55
CA GLU A 53 10.66 8.77 3.18
C GLU A 53 9.31 8.05 3.19
N ALA A 54 8.42 8.41 2.26
CA ALA A 54 7.13 7.76 2.08
C ALA A 54 6.81 7.53 0.60
N LEU A 55 6.18 6.39 0.32
CA LEU A 55 5.58 6.14 -0.98
C LEU A 55 4.50 7.20 -1.27
N PRO A 56 4.51 7.84 -2.45
CA PRO A 56 3.53 8.87 -2.79
C PRO A 56 2.08 8.37 -2.70
N ALA A 57 1.17 9.31 -2.44
CA ALA A 57 -0.26 9.05 -2.64
C ALA A 57 -0.50 8.66 -4.12
N GLU A 58 -1.54 7.86 -4.36
CA GLU A 58 -1.91 7.35 -5.70
C GLU A 58 -0.93 6.31 -6.31
N ALA A 59 0.13 5.92 -5.60
CA ALA A 59 0.96 4.80 -6.02
C ALA A 59 0.16 3.48 -6.06
N LEU A 60 0.26 2.76 -7.17
CA LEU A 60 -0.37 1.45 -7.37
C LEU A 60 0.65 0.34 -7.10
N LEU A 61 0.34 -0.54 -6.15
CA LEU A 61 1.10 -1.75 -5.88
C LEU A 61 0.25 -2.96 -6.27
N TRP A 62 0.90 -4.01 -6.76
CA TRP A 62 0.25 -5.29 -7.05
C TRP A 62 1.12 -6.44 -6.56
N GLY A 63 0.48 -7.57 -6.29
CA GLY A 63 1.16 -8.78 -5.86
C GLY A 63 0.23 -9.98 -5.90
N VAL A 64 0.81 -11.16 -5.70
CA VAL A 64 0.07 -12.44 -5.72
C VAL A 64 0.04 -13.03 -4.31
N VAL A 65 -1.13 -13.50 -3.89
CA VAL A 65 -1.28 -14.25 -2.64
C VAL A 65 -1.30 -15.74 -2.95
N GLY A 66 -0.27 -16.45 -2.52
CA GLY A 66 -0.23 -17.91 -2.54
C GLY A 66 -0.84 -18.50 -1.27
N VAL A 67 -1.76 -19.47 -1.42
CA VAL A 67 -2.40 -20.17 -0.31
C VAL A 67 -2.15 -21.67 -0.46
N ASP A 68 -1.77 -22.32 0.63
CA ASP A 68 -1.61 -23.77 0.72
C ASP A 68 -2.52 -24.30 1.84
N ARG A 69 -2.64 -25.63 1.95
CA ARG A 69 -3.37 -26.30 3.03
C ARG A 69 -2.86 -25.85 4.41
N SER A 70 -3.75 -25.95 5.40
CA SER A 70 -3.41 -25.73 6.79
C SER A 70 -2.27 -26.65 7.23
N ARG A 71 -1.32 -26.07 7.98
CA ARG A 71 -0.20 -26.80 8.60
C ARG A 71 -0.48 -27.16 10.07
N TYR A 72 -1.64 -26.75 10.61
CA TYR A 72 -2.05 -27.08 11.97
C TYR A 72 -2.60 -28.50 12.05
N ALA A 73 -2.08 -29.30 12.99
CA ALA A 73 -2.46 -30.69 13.14
C ALA A 73 -3.91 -30.89 13.60
N ASP A 74 -4.45 -29.94 14.36
CA ASP A 74 -5.81 -29.94 14.92
C ASP A 74 -6.82 -29.18 14.06
N ARG A 75 -6.39 -28.56 12.96
CA ARG A 75 -7.23 -27.75 12.08
C ARG A 75 -6.90 -28.00 10.62
N ALA A 76 -7.36 -29.14 10.11
CA ALA A 76 -7.29 -29.43 8.68
C ALA A 76 -8.16 -28.44 7.89
N ALA A 77 -7.56 -27.81 6.88
CA ALA A 77 -8.25 -27.01 5.89
C ALA A 77 -7.45 -27.09 4.58
N SER A 78 -8.14 -27.21 3.47
CA SER A 78 -7.55 -27.16 2.13
C SER A 78 -7.15 -25.72 1.77
N ALA A 79 -6.27 -25.60 0.77
CA ALA A 79 -5.90 -24.30 0.22
C ALA A 79 -7.13 -23.52 -0.31
N ALA A 80 -8.11 -24.21 -0.89
CA ALA A 80 -9.33 -23.61 -1.43
C ALA A 80 -10.21 -23.03 -0.31
N GLU A 81 -10.38 -23.74 0.80
CA GLU A 81 -11.15 -23.25 1.96
C GLU A 81 -10.48 -22.03 2.59
N LEU A 82 -9.15 -22.04 2.70
CA LEU A 82 -8.40 -20.90 3.26
C LEU A 82 -8.41 -19.68 2.34
N LEU A 83 -8.33 -19.89 1.01
CA LEU A 83 -8.46 -18.81 0.03
C LEU A 83 -9.87 -18.22 0.03
N ALA A 84 -10.91 -19.07 0.15
CA ALA A 84 -12.29 -18.61 0.28
C ALA A 84 -12.46 -17.77 1.55
N ALA A 85 -11.99 -18.27 2.70
CA ALA A 85 -12.06 -17.54 3.97
C ALA A 85 -11.31 -16.20 3.94
N LEU A 86 -10.13 -16.15 3.32
CA LEU A 86 -9.37 -14.91 3.13
C LEU A 86 -10.17 -13.89 2.30
N ALA A 87 -10.70 -14.33 1.16
CA ALA A 87 -11.46 -13.48 0.27
C ALA A 87 -12.78 -13.00 0.91
N ASP A 88 -13.45 -13.84 1.70
CA ASP A 88 -14.66 -13.47 2.43
C ASP A 88 -14.34 -12.46 3.55
N SER A 89 -13.19 -12.61 4.20
CA SER A 89 -12.73 -11.69 5.26
C SER A 89 -12.34 -10.32 4.73
N LEU A 90 -11.64 -10.28 3.60
CA LEU A 90 -11.19 -9.03 2.99
C LEU A 90 -12.28 -8.39 2.12
N GLY A 91 -13.15 -9.20 1.50
CA GLY A 91 -14.03 -8.78 0.43
C GLY A 91 -13.27 -8.46 -0.86
N ARG A 92 -14.01 -8.02 -1.90
CA ARG A 92 -13.43 -7.55 -3.17
C ARG A 92 -12.63 -6.26 -3.00
N GLU A 93 -13.05 -5.40 -2.09
CA GLU A 93 -12.45 -4.10 -1.83
C GLU A 93 -12.40 -3.82 -0.33
N ARG A 94 -11.23 -3.38 0.16
CA ARG A 94 -11.04 -3.05 1.58
C ARG A 94 -10.12 -1.85 1.75
N ARG A 95 -10.43 -0.99 2.71
CA ARG A 95 -9.47 0.00 3.21
C ARG A 95 -8.60 -0.61 4.31
N LEU A 96 -7.29 -0.51 4.16
CA LEU A 96 -6.31 -1.03 5.10
C LEU A 96 -5.33 0.06 5.53
N GLN A 97 -4.71 -0.17 6.68
CA GLN A 97 -3.57 0.60 7.17
C GLN A 97 -2.33 -0.26 7.02
N VAL A 98 -1.35 0.20 6.24
CA VAL A 98 -0.10 -0.51 5.96
C VAL A 98 1.08 0.36 6.41
N GLY A 99 2.11 -0.28 6.97
CA GLY A 99 3.31 0.41 7.44
C GLY A 99 3.11 1.19 8.75
N GLY A 100 4.08 2.05 9.07
CA GLY A 100 4.09 2.86 10.28
C GLY A 100 3.39 4.21 10.13
N LYS A 101 3.52 5.05 11.17
CA LYS A 101 3.07 6.47 11.15
C LYS A 101 1.56 6.65 10.90
N ALA A 102 0.75 5.66 11.25
CA ALA A 102 -0.71 5.72 11.15
C ALA A 102 -1.32 6.91 11.92
N ALA A 103 -0.76 7.23 13.10
CA ALA A 103 -1.24 8.33 13.95
C ALA A 103 -1.10 9.73 13.31
N VAL A 104 -0.30 9.86 12.24
CA VAL A 104 -0.14 11.10 11.46
C VAL A 104 -0.70 10.95 10.04
N GLY A 105 -1.61 9.98 9.83
CA GLY A 105 -2.38 9.81 8.60
C GLY A 105 -1.66 9.13 7.44
N ARG A 106 -0.48 8.52 7.65
CA ARG A 106 0.25 7.81 6.59
C ARG A 106 -0.21 6.35 6.47
N GLY A 107 -0.09 5.77 5.27
CA GLY A 107 -0.25 4.33 5.04
C GLY A 107 -1.68 3.83 4.82
N GLN A 108 -2.64 4.73 4.59
CA GLN A 108 -3.99 4.35 4.18
C GLN A 108 -3.98 3.86 2.74
N VAL A 109 -4.48 2.65 2.50
CA VAL A 109 -4.52 2.03 1.17
C VAL A 109 -5.90 1.45 0.87
N ARG A 110 -6.24 1.45 -0.42
CA ARG A 110 -7.37 0.70 -0.97
C ARG A 110 -6.85 -0.61 -1.54
N LEU A 111 -7.16 -1.73 -0.89
CA LEU A 111 -6.87 -3.07 -1.38
C LEU A 111 -8.00 -3.54 -2.29
N LEU A 112 -7.65 -3.98 -3.49
CA LEU A 112 -8.52 -4.70 -4.40
C LEU A 112 -8.04 -6.15 -4.48
N LEU A 113 -8.92 -7.09 -4.16
CA LEU A 113 -8.63 -8.51 -4.26
C LEU A 113 -9.30 -9.08 -5.52
N GLN A 114 -8.49 -9.55 -6.46
CA GLN A 114 -8.94 -10.24 -7.66
C GLN A 114 -8.59 -11.73 -7.56
N ARG A 115 -9.56 -12.61 -7.78
CA ARG A 115 -9.29 -14.05 -7.91
C ARG A 115 -8.80 -14.34 -9.32
N ALA A 116 -7.70 -15.08 -9.44
CA ALA A 116 -7.20 -15.53 -10.73
C ALA A 116 -8.25 -16.41 -11.42
N GLY A 117 -8.71 -16.02 -12.62
CA GLY A 117 -9.69 -16.76 -13.41
C GLY A 117 -11.15 -16.30 -13.29
N GLU A 118 -11.46 -15.29 -12.46
CA GLU A 118 -12.73 -14.57 -12.50
C GLU A 118 -12.57 -13.29 -13.34
N ASP A 119 -12.40 -13.46 -14.66
CA ASP A 119 -12.55 -12.36 -15.62
C ASP A 119 -14.02 -12.31 -16.09
N ARG A 120 -14.70 -11.24 -15.67
CA ARG A 120 -15.85 -10.63 -16.36
C ARG A 120 -15.78 -9.12 -16.21
#